data_AF-K1TWY1-F1
#
_entry.id   AF-K1TWY1-F1
#
_cell.length_a   1.000
_cell.length_b   1.000
_cell.length_c   1.000
_cell.angle_alpha   90.00
_cell.angle_beta   90.00
_cell.angle_gamma   90.00
#
_symmetry.space_group_name_H-M   'P 1'
#
loop_
_entity.id
_entity.type
_entity.pdbx_description
1 polymer ?
#
loop_
_entity_poly.entity_id
_entity_poly.type
_entity_poly.pdbx_seq_one_letter_code
_entity_poly.pdbx_strand_id
1 'polypeptide(L)'
;GKTTGSLEINLNGIKKFDVVSIEEYIQKGQTISSFTVEYKDVTGRWHDFGKGATISAKRLCRSEAVEGTAVRINITGAKATPKICNVGVYKAAKGFEVESSGSTVLPTNLKKIGISKATREGNWTFEADEDGAAQGSAWGNAGVTASFKFTGTKAWVIGTADPNHGNMDVYIDGTKVDTVSTKQASRKMGAL
;
A
#
# COMPACT_ATOMS: atom_id res chain seq x y z
N GLY A 1 27.53 25.90 14.13
CA GLY A 1 26.51 26.13 13.07
C GLY A 1 25.14 25.71 13.58
N LYS A 2 24.06 26.04 12.87
CA LYS A 2 22.69 25.62 13.26
C LYS A 2 22.52 24.10 13.03
N THR A 3 21.78 23.43 13.90
CA THR A 3 21.48 21.97 13.84
C THR A 3 20.06 21.68 13.36
N THR A 4 19.30 22.73 13.07
CA THR A 4 17.93 22.68 12.57
C THR A 4 17.77 23.69 11.43
N GLY A 5 16.69 23.55 10.67
CA GLY A 5 16.34 24.46 9.58
C GLY A 5 15.17 23.92 8.77
N SER A 6 14.62 24.75 7.89
CA SER A 6 13.54 24.35 6.99
C SER A 6 13.85 24.73 5.55
N LEU A 7 13.36 23.92 4.62
CA LEU A 7 13.36 24.19 3.19
C LEU A 7 11.92 24.06 2.69
N GLU A 8 11.43 25.13 2.08
CA GLU A 8 10.14 25.13 1.40
C GLU A 8 10.35 25.07 -0.11
N ILE A 9 9.67 24.13 -0.76
CA ILE A 9 9.68 23.92 -2.20
C ILE A 9 8.30 24.31 -2.72
N ASN A 10 8.22 25.42 -3.46
CA ASN A 10 7.02 25.79 -4.19
C ASN A 10 6.89 24.90 -5.44
N LEU A 11 5.72 24.28 -5.63
CA LEU A 11 5.46 23.35 -6.74
C LEU A 11 4.98 24.04 -8.03
N ASN A 12 4.91 25.37 -8.03
CA ASN A 12 4.48 26.22 -9.14
C ASN A 12 3.09 25.83 -9.67
N GLY A 13 2.13 25.72 -8.75
CA GLY A 13 0.76 25.32 -9.00
C GLY A 13 0.37 24.06 -8.25
N ILE A 14 -0.86 23.60 -8.48
CA ILE A 14 -1.37 22.36 -7.89
C ILE A 14 -0.67 21.18 -8.57
N LYS A 15 0.01 20.35 -7.79
CA LYS A 15 0.62 19.09 -8.25
C LYS A 15 0.12 17.93 -7.41
N LYS A 16 -0.08 16.79 -8.06
CA LYS A 16 -0.34 15.51 -7.41
C LYS A 16 0.96 14.73 -7.22
N PHE A 17 1.24 14.23 -6.03
CA PHE A 17 2.47 13.50 -5.71
C PHE A 17 2.28 12.56 -4.52
N ASP A 18 3.18 11.59 -4.40
CA ASP A 18 3.19 10.55 -3.36
C ASP A 18 4.61 10.16 -2.93
N VAL A 19 5.65 10.82 -3.48
CA VAL A 19 7.04 10.62 -3.08
C VAL A 19 7.77 11.95 -2.93
N VAL A 20 8.45 12.15 -1.80
CA VAL A 20 9.44 13.21 -1.59
C VAL A 20 10.81 12.57 -1.37
N SER A 21 11.76 12.84 -2.27
CA SER A 21 13.16 12.42 -2.20
C SER A 21 14.01 13.51 -1.57
N ILE A 22 14.90 13.13 -0.65
CA ILE A 22 15.85 14.04 0.00
C ILE A 22 17.23 13.39 0.02
N GLU A 23 18.26 14.14 -0.32
CA GLU A 23 19.66 13.68 -0.32
C GLU A 23 20.52 14.60 0.53
N GLU A 24 21.28 14.02 1.46
CA GLU A 24 22.29 14.73 2.23
C GLU A 24 23.61 14.77 1.44
N TYR A 25 24.35 15.87 1.55
CA TYR A 25 25.68 16.02 0.95
C TYR A 25 26.73 15.23 1.74
N ILE A 26 26.65 13.90 1.63
CA ILE A 26 27.42 12.95 2.43
C ILE A 26 28.94 13.05 2.23
N GLN A 27 29.43 13.71 1.16
CA GLN A 27 30.86 14.04 1.01
C GLN A 27 31.39 14.90 2.17
N LYS A 28 30.51 15.56 2.94
CA LYS A 28 30.84 16.32 4.16
C LYS A 28 30.30 15.68 5.44
N GLY A 29 29.96 14.40 5.37
CA GLY A 29 29.46 13.61 6.49
C GLY A 29 27.93 13.51 6.54
N GLN A 30 27.46 12.48 7.22
CA GLN A 30 26.06 12.30 7.57
C GLN A 30 25.81 12.91 8.95
N THR A 31 24.95 13.91 9.00
CA THR A 31 24.75 14.76 10.18
C THR A 31 23.30 14.76 10.64
N ILE A 32 22.33 14.65 9.74
CA ILE A 32 20.90 14.74 10.07
C ILE A 32 20.46 13.53 10.90
N SER A 33 19.82 13.79 12.03
CA SER A 33 19.34 12.79 12.98
C SER A 33 17.83 12.79 13.18
N SER A 34 17.11 13.85 12.79
CA SER A 34 15.66 13.85 12.69
C SER A 34 15.13 14.91 11.71
N PHE A 35 14.03 14.58 11.03
CA PHE A 35 13.36 15.48 10.10
C PHE A 35 11.86 15.16 9.98
N THR A 36 11.09 16.16 9.52
CA THR A 36 9.70 15.99 9.06
C THR A 36 9.55 16.53 7.63
N VAL A 37 8.52 16.04 6.94
CA VAL A 37 8.08 16.50 5.64
C VAL A 37 6.59 16.80 5.75
N GLU A 38 6.20 17.99 5.32
CA GLU A 38 4.83 18.46 5.26
C GLU A 38 4.50 18.87 3.83
N TYR A 39 3.22 18.88 3.47
CA TYR A 39 2.75 19.51 2.24
C TYR A 39 1.70 20.57 2.53
N LYS A 40 1.66 21.59 1.68
CA LYS A 40 0.63 22.62 1.70
C LYS A 40 -0.48 22.24 0.75
N ASP A 41 -1.68 22.01 1.27
CA ASP A 41 -2.84 21.68 0.45
C ASP A 41 -3.31 22.87 -0.42
N VAL A 42 -4.34 22.63 -1.22
CA VAL A 42 -4.94 23.65 -2.09
C VAL A 42 -5.65 24.78 -1.32
N THR A 43 -5.95 24.58 -0.04
CA THR A 43 -6.55 25.59 0.86
C THR A 43 -5.50 26.42 1.60
N GLY A 44 -4.22 26.05 1.47
CA GLY A 44 -3.10 26.71 2.12
C GLY A 44 -2.71 26.15 3.49
N ARG A 45 -3.29 25.02 3.91
CA ARG A 45 -2.98 24.35 5.19
C ARG A 45 -1.84 23.36 5.05
N TRP A 46 -0.99 23.29 6.06
CA TRP A 46 0.10 22.31 6.12
C TRP A 46 -0.38 21.00 6.75
N HIS A 47 0.00 19.89 6.14
CA HIS A 47 -0.32 18.53 6.58
C HIS A 47 0.94 17.68 6.59
N ASP A 48 0.99 16.72 7.52
CA ASP A 48 2.09 15.76 7.59
C ASP A 48 2.14 14.88 6.33
N PHE A 49 3.33 14.71 5.79
CA PHE A 49 3.60 13.83 4.64
C PHE A 49 4.57 12.69 5.00
N GLY A 50 5.51 12.95 5.91
CA GLY A 50 6.45 11.94 6.37
C GLY A 50 7.36 12.45 7.48
N LYS A 51 8.05 11.53 8.15
CA LYS A 51 9.08 11.85 9.16
C LYS A 51 10.12 10.75 9.22
N GLY A 52 11.29 11.07 9.75
CA GLY A 52 12.33 10.08 9.93
C GLY A 52 13.50 10.60 10.75
N ALA A 53 14.48 9.71 10.97
CA ALA A 53 15.72 10.05 11.65
C ALA A 53 16.78 10.53 10.64
N THR A 54 17.32 9.61 9.85
CA THR A 54 18.44 9.88 8.94
C THR A 54 18.03 10.06 7.49
N ILE A 55 18.71 10.98 6.79
CA ILE A 55 18.58 11.16 5.34
C ILE A 55 19.66 10.38 4.60
N SER A 56 20.95 10.58 4.95
CA SER A 56 22.09 9.91 4.32
C SER A 56 22.09 10.13 2.79
N ALA A 57 22.58 9.15 2.01
CA ALA A 57 22.71 9.28 0.55
C ALA A 57 21.38 9.58 -0.16
N LYS A 58 20.27 8.98 0.30
CA LYS A 58 18.92 9.22 -0.23
C LYS A 58 17.86 8.70 0.73
N ARG A 59 16.83 9.51 0.95
CA ARG A 59 15.61 9.14 1.67
C ARG A 59 14.40 9.38 0.78
N LEU A 60 13.53 8.38 0.66
CA LEU A 60 12.22 8.50 0.03
C LEU A 60 11.14 8.49 1.11
N CYS A 61 10.48 9.61 1.32
CA CYS A 61 9.23 9.67 2.08
C CYS A 61 8.10 9.35 1.10
N ARG A 62 7.33 8.29 1.36
CA ARG A 62 6.23 7.85 0.50
C ARG A 62 4.94 7.84 1.31
N SER A 63 3.84 8.27 0.71
CA SER A 63 2.50 8.30 1.31
C SER A 63 1.44 7.97 0.25
N GLU A 64 0.17 7.99 0.63
CA GLU A 64 -0.93 8.08 -0.34
C GLU A 64 -0.78 9.35 -1.20
N ALA A 65 -1.30 9.31 -2.43
CA ALA A 65 -1.18 10.45 -3.34
C ALA A 65 -2.03 11.63 -2.87
N VAL A 66 -1.37 12.77 -2.68
CA VAL A 66 -1.98 14.03 -2.25
C VAL A 66 -1.88 15.08 -3.35
N GLU A 67 -2.73 16.11 -3.26
CA GLU A 67 -2.64 17.31 -4.09
C GLU A 67 -2.21 18.50 -3.23
N GLY A 68 -1.20 19.24 -3.69
CA GLY A 68 -0.65 20.36 -2.95
C GLY A 68 0.07 21.39 -3.81
N THR A 69 0.42 22.50 -3.18
CA THR A 69 1.06 23.67 -3.80
C THR A 69 2.50 23.88 -3.35
N ALA A 70 2.88 23.30 -2.20
CA ALA A 70 4.24 23.34 -1.68
C ALA A 70 4.56 22.09 -0.86
N VAL A 71 5.85 21.78 -0.72
CA VAL A 71 6.39 20.80 0.23
C VAL A 71 7.35 21.52 1.16
N ARG A 72 7.35 21.19 2.45
CA ARG A 72 8.31 21.71 3.42
C ARG A 72 9.04 20.56 4.09
N ILE A 73 10.37 20.64 4.11
CA ILE A 73 11.23 19.72 4.82
C ILE A 73 11.78 20.46 6.03
N ASN A 74 11.52 19.95 7.23
CA ASN A 74 12.03 20.51 8.47
C ASN A 74 13.11 19.57 9.02
N ILE A 75 14.35 20.05 9.12
CA ILE A 75 15.39 19.37 9.89
C ILE A 75 15.18 19.74 11.35
N THR A 76 14.78 18.75 12.15
CA THR A 76 14.45 18.93 13.57
C THR A 76 15.62 18.54 14.48
N GLY A 77 16.66 17.90 13.95
CA GLY A 77 17.88 17.59 14.68
C GLY A 77 19.01 17.11 13.77
N ALA A 78 20.24 17.48 14.13
CA ALA A 78 21.47 17.05 13.48
C ALA A 78 22.69 17.13 14.42
N LYS A 79 23.70 16.29 14.17
CA LYS A 79 24.98 16.28 14.90
C LYS A 79 25.92 17.43 14.51
N ALA A 80 25.66 18.07 13.37
CA ALA A 80 26.37 19.24 12.87
C ALA A 80 25.42 20.03 11.94
N THR A 81 25.94 21.01 11.22
CA THR A 81 25.11 21.79 10.29
C THR A 81 24.58 20.92 9.13
N PRO A 82 23.25 20.78 8.97
CA PRO A 82 22.64 19.99 7.91
C PRO A 82 23.08 20.48 6.53
N LYS A 83 23.31 19.55 5.61
CA LYS A 83 23.70 19.85 4.22
C LYS A 83 22.85 19.00 3.29
N ILE A 84 21.82 19.59 2.70
CA ILE A 84 21.02 18.93 1.67
C ILE A 84 21.62 19.29 0.31
N CYS A 85 21.84 18.29 -0.55
CA CYS A 85 22.33 18.53 -1.92
C CYS A 85 21.24 18.34 -2.98
N ASN A 86 20.16 17.60 -2.67
CA ASN A 86 19.07 17.39 -3.63
C ASN A 86 17.73 17.17 -2.94
N VAL A 87 16.67 17.67 -3.57
CA VAL A 87 15.27 17.41 -3.21
C VAL A 87 14.48 17.17 -4.49
N GLY A 88 13.62 16.16 -4.48
CA GLY A 88 12.68 15.90 -5.57
C GLY A 88 11.30 15.57 -5.04
N VAL A 89 10.27 16.00 -5.77
CA VAL A 89 8.86 15.70 -5.50
C VAL A 89 8.31 14.98 -6.71
N TYR A 90 7.78 13.77 -6.53
CA TYR A 90 7.40 12.87 -7.62
C TYR A 90 6.03 12.27 -7.40
N LYS A 91 5.39 11.98 -8.53
CA LYS A 91 4.30 11.03 -8.61
C LYS A 91 4.86 9.68 -9.05
N ALA A 92 4.75 8.68 -8.20
CA ALA A 92 5.13 7.31 -8.51
C ALA A 92 4.28 6.78 -9.67
N ALA A 93 4.93 5.96 -10.50
CA ALA A 93 4.24 5.22 -11.55
C ALA A 93 3.31 4.16 -10.92
N LYS A 94 2.28 3.76 -11.67
CA LYS A 94 1.35 2.70 -11.28
C LYS A 94 2.12 1.45 -10.81
N GLY A 95 1.75 0.89 -9.65
CA GLY A 95 2.41 -0.26 -9.04
C GLY A 95 3.63 0.08 -8.16
N PHE A 96 4.10 1.34 -8.17
CA PHE A 96 5.09 1.88 -7.24
C PHE A 96 4.50 2.90 -6.26
N GLU A 97 3.19 3.09 -6.28
CA GLU A 97 2.47 3.90 -5.31
C GLU A 97 2.48 3.18 -3.94
N VAL A 98 2.35 3.92 -2.84
CA VAL A 98 2.00 3.29 -1.56
C VAL A 98 0.52 2.94 -1.67
N GLU A 99 0.18 1.69 -1.35
CA GLU A 99 -1.23 1.29 -1.35
C GLU A 99 -1.97 2.09 -0.28
N SER A 100 -3.06 2.75 -0.68
CA SER A 100 -3.91 3.41 0.28
C SER A 100 -4.58 2.37 1.17
N SER A 101 -4.88 2.76 2.40
CA SER A 101 -5.67 1.90 3.28
C SER A 101 -7.02 1.59 2.60
N GLY A 102 -7.17 0.38 2.06
CA GLY A 102 -8.37 -0.08 1.36
C GLY A 102 -8.35 -0.09 -0.17
N SER A 103 -7.25 0.28 -0.84
CA SER A 103 -7.08 0.09 -2.29
C SER A 103 -5.97 -0.92 -2.57
N THR A 104 -6.30 -2.20 -2.56
CA THR A 104 -5.38 -3.25 -3.01
C THR A 104 -5.13 -3.08 -4.50
N VAL A 105 -3.95 -2.60 -4.92
CA VAL A 105 -3.63 -2.48 -6.34
C VAL A 105 -3.12 -3.83 -6.83
N LEU A 106 -4.00 -4.55 -7.50
CA LEU A 106 -3.71 -5.86 -8.03
C LEU A 106 -2.72 -5.77 -9.22
N PRO A 107 -1.63 -6.57 -9.24
CA PRO A 107 -0.71 -6.60 -10.36
C PRO A 107 -1.42 -6.98 -11.67
N THR A 108 -1.09 -6.31 -12.78
CA THR A 108 -1.72 -6.57 -14.09
C THR A 108 -1.39 -7.94 -14.66
N ASN A 109 -0.33 -8.60 -14.17
CA ASN A 109 0.10 -9.93 -14.57
C ASN A 109 -0.43 -11.06 -13.68
N LEU A 110 -1.46 -10.79 -12.86
CA LEU A 110 -2.12 -11.81 -12.06
C LEU A 110 -2.69 -12.93 -12.95
N LYS A 111 -2.33 -14.17 -12.63
CA LYS A 111 -2.96 -15.36 -13.22
C LYS A 111 -4.14 -15.76 -12.34
N LYS A 112 -5.36 -15.55 -12.85
CA LYS A 112 -6.58 -15.99 -12.17
C LYS A 112 -6.63 -17.52 -12.12
N ILE A 113 -6.76 -18.08 -10.91
CA ILE A 113 -7.06 -19.51 -10.70
C ILE A 113 -8.47 -19.59 -10.12
N GLY A 114 -9.42 -20.11 -10.91
CA GLY A 114 -10.81 -20.23 -10.47
C GLY A 114 -11.01 -21.37 -9.46
N ILE A 115 -12.05 -21.27 -8.64
CA ILE A 115 -12.39 -22.27 -7.62
C ILE A 115 -12.64 -23.67 -8.21
N SER A 116 -13.04 -23.76 -9.47
CA SER A 116 -13.16 -25.04 -10.21
C SER A 116 -11.83 -25.78 -10.39
N LYS A 117 -10.68 -25.10 -10.25
CA LYS A 117 -9.33 -25.69 -10.31
C LYS A 117 -8.75 -26.04 -8.94
N ALA A 118 -9.46 -25.74 -7.85
CA ALA A 118 -9.01 -26.05 -6.50
C ALA A 118 -9.10 -27.55 -6.20
N THR A 119 -8.11 -28.06 -5.46
CA THR A 119 -8.28 -29.29 -4.69
C THR A 119 -9.15 -28.95 -3.49
N ARG A 120 -10.30 -29.62 -3.34
CA ARG A 120 -11.33 -29.27 -2.37
C ARG A 120 -11.58 -30.43 -1.42
N GLU A 121 -11.77 -30.12 -0.15
CA GLU A 121 -12.25 -31.06 0.86
C GLU A 121 -13.54 -30.52 1.50
N GLY A 122 -14.44 -31.43 1.87
CA GLY A 122 -15.77 -31.10 2.34
C GLY A 122 -16.78 -30.82 1.22
N ASN A 123 -17.98 -30.41 1.62
CA ASN A 123 -19.11 -30.20 0.72
C ASN A 123 -19.16 -28.75 0.25
N TRP A 124 -18.84 -28.54 -1.04
CA TRP A 124 -18.90 -27.24 -1.70
C TRP A 124 -20.14 -27.15 -2.60
N THR A 125 -20.86 -26.03 -2.49
CA THR A 125 -21.99 -25.70 -3.36
C THR A 125 -21.52 -24.71 -4.42
N PHE A 126 -21.68 -25.05 -5.69
CA PHE A 126 -21.36 -24.17 -6.81
C PHE A 126 -22.57 -23.34 -7.18
N GLU A 127 -22.36 -22.05 -7.41
CA GLU A 127 -23.40 -21.17 -7.93
C GLU A 127 -23.36 -21.22 -9.45
N ALA A 128 -24.52 -21.48 -10.06
CA ALA A 128 -24.71 -21.43 -11.50
C ALA A 128 -24.71 -19.97 -12.00
N ASP A 129 -24.26 -19.77 -13.23
CA ASP A 129 -24.50 -18.53 -14.00
C ASP A 129 -25.91 -18.54 -14.62
N GLU A 130 -26.26 -17.47 -15.35
CA GLU A 130 -27.53 -17.32 -16.07
C GLU A 130 -27.84 -18.51 -17.00
N ASP A 131 -26.80 -19.17 -17.53
CA ASP A 131 -26.92 -20.31 -18.45
C ASP A 131 -26.89 -21.68 -17.74
N GLY A 132 -26.78 -21.72 -16.41
CA GLY A 132 -26.82 -22.95 -15.62
C GLY A 132 -25.52 -23.77 -15.60
N ALA A 133 -24.42 -23.25 -16.16
CA ALA A 133 -23.22 -24.02 -16.48
C ALA A 133 -21.93 -23.54 -15.75
N ALA A 134 -21.92 -22.34 -15.17
CA ALA A 134 -20.71 -21.83 -14.52
C ALA A 134 -20.34 -22.60 -13.25
N GLN A 135 -19.04 -22.85 -13.13
CA GLN A 135 -18.36 -23.21 -11.89
C GLN A 135 -17.43 -22.06 -11.42
N GLY A 136 -17.86 -20.82 -11.68
CA GLY A 136 -17.07 -19.61 -11.43
C GLY A 136 -17.00 -19.20 -9.95
N SER A 137 -18.01 -19.61 -9.17
CA SER A 137 -18.20 -19.27 -7.76
C SER A 137 -18.63 -20.51 -6.98
N ALA A 138 -18.19 -20.61 -5.73
CA ALA A 138 -18.67 -21.64 -4.81
C ALA A 138 -18.64 -21.14 -3.37
N TRP A 139 -19.51 -21.70 -2.55
CA TRP A 139 -19.56 -21.47 -1.11
C TRP A 139 -19.61 -22.80 -0.35
N GLY A 140 -19.28 -22.78 0.93
CA GLY A 140 -19.38 -23.95 1.80
C GLY A 140 -19.55 -23.54 3.26
N ASN A 141 -20.03 -24.49 4.07
CA ASN A 141 -20.17 -24.30 5.51
C ASN A 141 -18.81 -24.37 6.23
N ALA A 142 -18.77 -24.07 7.53
CA ALA A 142 -17.55 -24.17 8.31
C ALA A 142 -16.89 -25.56 8.18
N GLY A 143 -15.57 -25.57 8.02
CA GLY A 143 -14.76 -26.80 7.92
C GLY A 143 -14.45 -27.27 6.49
N VAL A 144 -14.94 -26.58 5.45
CA VAL A 144 -14.51 -26.86 4.07
C VAL A 144 -13.14 -26.26 3.78
N THR A 145 -12.39 -26.88 2.87
CA THR A 145 -11.08 -26.39 2.42
C THR A 145 -10.99 -26.32 0.91
N ALA A 146 -10.25 -25.33 0.40
CA ALA A 146 -9.90 -25.19 -1.00
C ALA A 146 -8.41 -24.85 -1.10
N SER A 147 -7.66 -25.68 -1.82
CA SER A 147 -6.21 -25.56 -1.98
C SER A 147 -5.83 -25.34 -3.44
N PHE A 148 -4.86 -24.45 -3.64
CA PHE A 148 -4.35 -24.07 -4.95
C PHE A 148 -2.83 -24.22 -4.97
N LYS A 149 -2.28 -24.63 -6.11
CA LYS A 149 -0.83 -24.58 -6.36
C LYS A 149 -0.53 -23.42 -7.31
N PHE A 150 0.44 -22.60 -6.96
CA PHE A 150 0.89 -21.49 -7.79
C PHE A 150 2.41 -21.32 -7.70
N THR A 151 2.98 -20.57 -8.64
CA THR A 151 4.37 -20.14 -8.59
C THR A 151 4.39 -18.63 -8.65
N GLY A 152 4.86 -17.98 -7.60
CA GLY A 152 4.90 -16.53 -7.47
C GLY A 152 5.34 -16.09 -6.07
N THR A 153 5.56 -14.80 -5.89
CA THR A 153 5.98 -14.21 -4.60
C THR A 153 4.83 -13.62 -3.80
N LYS A 154 3.64 -13.53 -4.40
CA LYS A 154 2.42 -12.98 -3.81
C LYS A 154 1.19 -13.71 -4.36
N ALA A 155 0.15 -13.79 -3.55
CA ALA A 155 -1.16 -14.30 -3.94
C ALA A 155 -2.25 -13.42 -3.31
N TRP A 156 -3.42 -13.39 -3.95
CA TRP A 156 -4.59 -12.67 -3.48
C TRP A 156 -5.78 -13.63 -3.51
N VAL A 157 -6.57 -13.62 -2.44
CA VAL A 157 -7.86 -14.32 -2.40
C VAL A 157 -8.95 -13.29 -2.62
N ILE A 158 -9.78 -13.53 -3.63
CA ILE A 158 -10.90 -12.64 -3.97
C ILE A 158 -12.17 -13.46 -3.82
N GLY A 159 -13.06 -12.99 -2.95
CA GLY A 159 -14.30 -13.66 -2.63
C GLY A 159 -15.36 -12.67 -2.20
N THR A 160 -16.59 -13.17 -2.11
CA THR A 160 -17.74 -12.39 -1.63
C THR A 160 -17.69 -12.26 -0.12
N ALA A 161 -17.88 -11.04 0.38
CA ALA A 161 -18.17 -10.80 1.80
C ALA A 161 -19.69 -10.64 2.00
N ASP A 162 -20.23 -11.19 3.09
CA ASP A 162 -21.68 -11.24 3.34
C ASP A 162 -21.99 -11.21 4.86
N PRO A 163 -23.15 -10.70 5.31
CA PRO A 163 -23.53 -10.71 6.73
C PRO A 163 -23.50 -12.08 7.40
N ASN A 164 -23.75 -13.15 6.65
CA ASN A 164 -23.85 -14.51 7.19
C ASN A 164 -22.55 -15.30 7.08
N HIS A 165 -21.49 -14.70 6.55
CA HIS A 165 -20.20 -15.38 6.40
C HIS A 165 -19.36 -15.36 7.69
N GLY A 166 -18.46 -16.34 7.79
CA GLY A 166 -17.53 -16.49 8.91
C GLY A 166 -16.11 -16.03 8.58
N ASN A 167 -15.15 -16.52 9.36
CA ASN A 167 -13.72 -16.30 9.10
C ASN A 167 -13.19 -17.35 8.13
N MET A 168 -12.22 -16.94 7.32
CA MET A 168 -11.43 -17.81 6.47
C MET A 168 -9.99 -17.77 6.96
N ASP A 169 -9.47 -18.93 7.33
CA ASP A 169 -8.05 -19.09 7.64
C ASP A 169 -7.25 -19.26 6.35
N VAL A 170 -6.11 -18.56 6.26
CA VAL A 170 -5.21 -18.65 5.11
C VAL A 170 -3.95 -19.39 5.53
N TYR A 171 -3.60 -20.42 4.75
CA TYR A 171 -2.39 -21.21 4.93
C TYR A 171 -1.50 -21.11 3.70
N ILE A 172 -0.18 -20.98 3.90
CA ILE A 172 0.84 -21.10 2.86
C ILE A 172 1.74 -22.26 3.25
N ASP A 173 1.83 -23.26 2.38
CA ASP A 173 2.64 -24.48 2.58
C ASP A 173 2.40 -25.15 3.95
N GLY A 174 1.12 -25.24 4.35
CA GLY A 174 0.68 -25.86 5.61
C GLY A 174 0.81 -24.98 6.86
N THR A 175 1.41 -23.78 6.74
CA THR A 175 1.54 -22.84 7.86
C THR A 175 0.44 -21.78 7.79
N LYS A 176 -0.29 -21.56 8.89
CA LYS A 176 -1.31 -20.50 8.99
C LYS A 176 -0.63 -19.13 8.94
N VAL A 177 -1.00 -18.30 7.97
CA VAL A 177 -0.44 -16.94 7.78
C VAL A 177 -1.42 -15.84 8.15
N ASP A 178 -2.73 -16.11 8.11
CA ASP A 178 -3.74 -15.10 8.41
C ASP A 178 -5.11 -15.70 8.79
N THR A 179 -5.99 -14.88 9.35
CA THR A 179 -7.42 -15.13 9.55
C THR A 179 -8.20 -13.93 9.05
N VAL A 180 -8.87 -14.10 7.92
CA VAL A 180 -9.60 -13.03 7.23
C VAL A 180 -11.08 -13.16 7.54
N SER A 181 -11.70 -12.12 8.10
CA SER A 181 -13.16 -12.07 8.22
C SER A 181 -13.77 -11.88 6.83
N THR A 182 -14.63 -12.81 6.41
CA THR A 182 -15.44 -12.66 5.20
C THR A 182 -16.83 -12.10 5.50
N LYS A 183 -17.04 -11.62 6.73
CA LYS A 183 -18.29 -11.00 7.17
C LYS A 183 -18.33 -9.51 6.85
N GLN A 184 -19.43 -9.03 6.27
CA GLN A 184 -19.72 -7.60 6.11
C GLN A 184 -21.18 -7.26 6.37
N ALA A 185 -21.51 -6.00 6.67
CA ALA A 185 -22.89 -5.57 6.96
C ALA A 185 -23.83 -5.68 5.75
N SER A 186 -23.29 -5.66 4.54
CA SER A 186 -24.02 -5.88 3.29
C SER A 186 -23.19 -6.79 2.38
N ARG A 187 -23.88 -7.58 1.52
CA ARG A 187 -23.22 -8.45 0.55
C ARG A 187 -22.39 -7.60 -0.41
N LYS A 188 -21.11 -7.93 -0.55
CA LYS A 188 -20.18 -7.30 -1.48
C LYS A 188 -19.43 -8.38 -2.25
N MET A 189 -19.68 -8.45 -3.55
CA MET A 189 -18.92 -9.36 -4.43
C MET A 189 -17.48 -8.87 -4.57
N GLY A 190 -16.54 -9.81 -4.52
CA GLY A 190 -15.15 -9.53 -4.83
C GLY A 190 -14.99 -9.23 -6.32
N ALA A 191 -14.39 -8.10 -6.65
CA ALA A 191 -14.05 -7.71 -8.01
C ALA A 191 -12.52 -7.56 -8.14
N LEU A 192 -12.01 -7.83 -9.34
CA LEU A 192 -10.64 -7.53 -9.76
C LEU A 192 -10.55 -6.08 -10.25
#